data_AF-A0A0E3P6T6-F1
#
_entry.id   AF-A0A0E3P6T6-F1
#
_cell.length_a   1.000
_cell.length_b   1.000
_cell.length_c   1.000
_cell.angle_alpha   90.00
_cell.angle_beta   90.00
_cell.angle_gamma   90.00
#
_symmetry.space_group_name_H-M   'P 1'
#
loop_
_entity.id
_entity.type
_entity.pdbx_description
1 polymer ?
#
loop_
_entity_poly.entity_id
_entity_poly.type
_entity_poly.pdbx_seq_one_letter_code
_entity_poly.pdbx_strand_id
1 'polypeptide(L)' 'MSKKDSENILGGPTAILLFVGVALSAILFYYMFKFADEENLFMVLVTTLMISIIAIAVARGLVYLYKHK' A
#
# COMPACT_ATOMS: atom_id res chain seq x y z
N MET A 1 10.02 25.21 25.51
CA MET A 1 10.34 24.20 24.47
C MET A 1 9.04 23.89 23.75
N SER A 2 8.93 24.24 22.47
CA SER A 2 7.67 24.36 21.73
C SER A 2 7.08 22.99 21.38
N LYS A 3 5.78 22.79 21.59
CA LYS A 3 5.01 21.56 21.32
C LYS A 3 4.85 21.23 19.81
N LYS A 4 5.71 21.77 18.94
CA LYS A 4 5.52 21.79 17.48
C LYS A 4 6.32 20.72 16.72
N ASP A 5 7.20 20.00 17.40
CA ASP A 5 8.12 19.06 16.74
C ASP A 5 7.64 17.59 16.75
N SER A 6 6.53 17.29 17.44
CA SER A 6 6.02 15.92 17.61
C SER A 6 5.14 15.41 16.45
N GLU A 7 4.71 16.29 15.54
CA GLU A 7 3.71 15.96 14.51
C GLU A 7 4.33 15.62 13.12
N ASN A 8 5.61 15.97 12.90
CA ASN A 8 6.28 15.79 11.60
C ASN A 8 7.03 14.45 11.42
N ILE A 9 6.89 13.50 12.36
CA ILE A 9 7.73 12.29 12.40
C ILE A 9 6.93 10.99 12.58
N LEU A 10 5.78 10.88 11.90
CA LEU A 10 5.48 9.58 11.27
C LEU A 10 6.53 9.45 10.17
N GLY A 11 7.72 8.96 10.56
CA GLY A 11 9.00 9.26 9.90
C GLY A 11 8.89 9.18 8.38
N GLY A 12 9.43 10.17 7.66
CA GLY A 12 9.36 10.26 6.19
C GLY A 12 9.37 8.92 5.43
N PRO A 13 10.23 7.94 5.79
CA PRO A 13 10.22 6.60 5.17
C PRO A 13 8.87 5.86 5.25
N THR A 14 8.17 5.94 6.39
CA THR A 14 6.86 5.33 6.63
C THR A 14 5.78 5.98 5.76
N ALA A 15 5.76 7.31 5.68
CA ALA A 15 4.78 8.04 4.87
C ALA A 15 4.97 7.76 3.37
N ILE A 16 6.23 7.71 2.91
CA ILE A 16 6.55 7.36 1.52
C ILE A 16 6.12 5.92 1.21
N LEU A 17 6.41 4.97 2.10
CA LEU A 17 6.03 3.57 1.90
C LEU A 17 4.50 3.39 1.82
N LEU A 18 3.75 4.08 2.68
CA LEU A 18 2.29 4.10 2.63
C LEU A 18 1.77 4.71 1.33
N PHE A 19 2.31 5.86 0.92
CA PHE A 19 1.88 6.53 -0.31
C PHE A 19 2.10 5.65 -1.54
N VAL A 20 3.29 5.04 -1.65
CA VAL A 20 3.59 4.10 -2.74
C VAL A 20 2.67 2.88 -2.70
N GLY A 21 2.43 2.32 -1.51
CA GLY A 21 1.52 1.20 -1.33
C GLY A 21 0.10 1.51 -1.82
N VAL A 22 -0.45 2.66 -1.40
CA VAL A 22 -1.79 3.11 -1.81
C VAL A 22 -1.85 3.38 -3.32
N ALA A 23 -0.84 4.05 -3.89
CA ALA A 23 -0.80 4.32 -5.33
C ALA A 23 -0.78 3.02 -6.15
N LEU A 24 0.05 2.04 -5.75
CA LEU A 24 0.11 0.74 -6.41
C LEU A 24 -1.20 -0.05 -6.28
N SER A 25 -1.81 -0.04 -5.09
CA SER A 25 -3.11 -0.68 -4.88
C SER A 25 -4.20 -0.04 -5.74
N ALA A 26 -4.25 1.29 -5.85
CA ALA A 26 -5.23 1.99 -6.68
C ALA A 26 -5.10 1.61 -8.17
N ILE A 27 -3.86 1.51 -8.68
CA ILE A 27 -3.59 1.06 -10.06
C ILE A 27 -4.10 -0.37 -10.25
N LEU A 28 -3.81 -1.27 -9.31
CA LEU A 28 -4.26 -2.66 -9.41
C LEU A 28 -5.78 -2.80 -9.31
N PHE A 29 -6.44 -1.99 -8.47
CA PHE A 29 -7.90 -1.94 -8.42
C PHE A 29 -8.49 -1.47 -9.75
N TYR A 30 -7.88 -0.47 -10.40
CA TYR A 30 -8.30 -0.05 -11.74
C TYR A 30 -8.23 -1.21 -12.75
N TYR A 31 -7.13 -1.97 -12.76
CA TYR A 31 -7.02 -3.15 -13.62
C TYR A 31 -8.03 -4.24 -13.25
N MET A 32 -8.27 -4.46 -11.95
CA MET A 32 -9.26 -5.41 -11.47
C MET A 32 -10.67 -5.06 -12.00
N PHE A 33 -11.07 -3.78 -11.93
CA PHE A 33 -12.35 -3.33 -12.50
C PHE A 33 -12.39 -3.52 -14.01
N LYS A 34 -11.32 -3.16 -14.72
CA LYS A 34 -11.24 -3.38 -16.17
C LYS A 34 -11.41 -4.87 -16.53
N PHE A 35 -10.78 -5.78 -15.80
CA PHE A 35 -10.94 -7.22 -16.05
C PHE A 35 -12.31 -7.76 -15.65
N ALA A 36 -12.96 -7.13 -14.67
CA ALA A 36 -14.34 -7.46 -14.31
C ALA A 36 -15.30 -7.05 -15.44
N ASP A 37 -15.09 -5.90 -16.07
CA ASP A 37 -15.86 -5.44 -17.23
C ASP A 37 -15.62 -6.33 -18.47
N GLU A 38 -14.42 -6.91 -18.60
CA GLU A 38 -14.09 -7.92 -19.62
C GLU A 38 -14.63 -9.33 -19.27
N GLU A 39 -15.41 -9.47 -18.20
CA GLU A 39 -15.94 -10.73 -17.66
C GLU A 39 -14.85 -11.79 -17.37
N ASN A 40 -13.60 -11.36 -17.21
CA ASN A 40 -12.44 -12.22 -17.00
C ASN A 40 -12.21 -12.47 -15.51
N LEU A 41 -13.01 -13.38 -14.95
CA LEU A 41 -12.95 -13.75 -13.53
C LEU A 41 -11.55 -14.18 -13.09
N PHE A 42 -10.81 -14.90 -13.95
CA PHE A 42 -9.48 -15.37 -13.62
C PHE A 42 -8.51 -14.21 -13.38
N MET A 43 -8.49 -13.21 -14.25
CA MET A 43 -7.64 -12.03 -14.06
C MET A 43 -8.06 -11.18 -12.86
N VAL A 44 -9.37 -11.10 -12.55
CA VAL A 44 -9.86 -10.45 -11.34
C VAL A 44 -9.33 -11.13 -10.07
N LEU A 45 -9.34 -12.46 -10.02
CA LEU A 45 -8.78 -13.21 -8.89
C LEU A 45 -7.26 -13.01 -8.75
N VAL A 46 -6.52 -13.05 -9.88
CA VAL A 46 -5.08 -12.81 -9.88
C VAL A 46 -4.74 -11.40 -9.39
N THR A 47 -5.44 -10.39 -9.88
CA THR A 47 -5.22 -8.99 -9.44
C THR A 47 -5.55 -8.80 -7.96
N THR A 48 -6.63 -9.41 -7.47
CA THR A 48 -7.00 -9.38 -6.04
C THR A 48 -5.91 -10.04 -5.16
N LEU A 49 -5.34 -11.16 -5.61
CA LEU A 49 -4.21 -11.79 -4.93
C LEU A 49 -2.97 -10.89 -4.93
N MET A 50 -2.66 -10.21 -6.03
CA MET A 50 -1.54 -9.26 -6.07
C MET A 50 -1.74 -8.09 -5.11
N ILE A 51 -2.94 -7.51 -5.03
CA ILE A 51 -3.27 -6.46 -4.06
C ILE A 51 -3.02 -6.95 -2.63
N SER A 52 -3.45 -8.18 -2.33
CA SER A 52 -3.26 -8.78 -1.01
C SER A 52 -1.77 -8.94 -0.65
N ILE A 53 -0.95 -9.38 -1.61
CA ILE A 53 0.51 -9.51 -1.43
C ILE A 53 1.14 -8.14 -1.16
N ILE A 54 0.76 -7.11 -1.91
CA ILE A 54 1.28 -5.75 -1.69
C ILE A 54 0.87 -5.21 -0.32
N ALA A 55 -0.38 -5.43 0.10
CA ALA A 55 -0.82 -5.02 1.44
C ALA A 55 0.02 -5.67 2.54
N ILE A 56 0.30 -6.98 2.43
CA ILE A 56 1.17 -7.69 3.37
C ILE A 56 2.61 -7.15 3.31
N ALA A 57 3.14 -6.86 2.12
CA ALA A 57 4.49 -6.32 1.95
C ALA A 57 4.62 -4.93 2.59
N VAL A 58 3.63 -4.05 2.39
CA VAL A 58 3.56 -2.73 3.03
C VAL A 58 3.47 -2.89 4.54
N ALA A 59 2.58 -3.73 5.06
CA ALA A 59 2.45 -3.97 6.50
C ALA A 59 3.77 -4.47 7.12
N ARG A 60 4.44 -5.45 6.48
CA ARG A 60 5.75 -5.93 6.92
C ARG A 60 6.83 -4.85 6.83
N GLY A 61 6.83 -4.05 5.76
CA GLY A 61 7.76 -2.94 5.60
C GLY A 61 7.59 -1.87 6.67
N LEU A 62 6.34 -1.56 7.06
CA LEU A 62 6.04 -0.63 8.14
C LEU A 62 6.51 -1.17 9.50
N VAL A 63 6.25 -2.46 9.78
CA VAL A 63 6.73 -3.10 11.01
C VAL A 63 8.27 -3.11 11.07
N TYR A 64 8.94 -3.36 9.95
CA TYR A 64 10.40 -3.32 9.86
C TYR A 64 10.94 -1.91 10.13
N LEU A 65 10.37 -0.89 9.47
CA LEU A 65 10.74 0.51 9.68
C LEU A 65 10.50 0.94 11.13
N TYR A 66 9.40 0.51 11.75
CA TYR A 66 9.12 0.80 13.14
C TYR A 66 10.11 0.13 14.09
N LYS A 67 10.50 -1.13 13.84
CA LYS A 67 11.43 -1.88 14.67
C LYS A 67 12.88 -1.36 14.59
N HIS A 68 13.24 -0.71 13.49
CA HIS A 68 14.57 -0.14 13.24
C HIS A 68 14.61 1.40 13.39
N LYS A 69 13.54 2.02 13.88
CA LYS A 69 13.49 3.44 14.26
C LYS A 69 13.96 3.62 15.69
#